data_AF-A0A7C1DNU9-F1
#
_entry.id   AF-A0A7C1DNU9-F1
#
_cell.length_a   1.000
_cell.length_b   1.000
_cell.length_c   1.000
_cell.angle_alpha   90.00
_cell.angle_beta   90.00
_cell.angle_gamma   90.00
#
_symmetry.space_group_name_H-M   'P 1'
#
loop_
_entity.id
_entity.type
_entity.pdbx_description
1 polymer ?
#
loop_
_entity_poly.entity_id
_entity_poly.type
_entity_poly.pdbx_seq_one_letter_code
_entity_poly.pdbx_strand_id
1 'polypeptide(L)'
;MSESKLVRLFYYFFALCIILGALLIYKAWWDRYFRLRPELATAEPAVLSIDIPMEVALLWDESVMVSPSAGQISFPMGRGPLYCAKGETVAVIAGPSGKNQVKTPGPGYFVAALDGQEGKWSYGELWPGSSKIPSVPGPVFIEEGIDIPKGGPVGKFVPQPRQLRCIAYIDSASAVDNSPP
;
A
#
# COMPACT_ATOMS: atom_id res chain seq x y z
N MET A 1 39.10 11.33 88.96
CA MET A 1 39.04 10.49 87.73
C MET A 1 40.32 10.77 86.95
N SER A 2 41.23 9.78 86.81
CA SER A 2 42.61 9.96 86.31
C SER A 2 42.68 10.72 84.98
N GLU A 3 43.55 11.73 84.86
CA GLU A 3 43.81 12.56 83.66
C GLU A 3 43.97 11.74 82.38
N SER A 4 44.53 10.54 82.48
CA SER A 4 44.69 9.59 81.37
C SER A 4 43.38 9.20 80.67
N LYS A 5 42.27 9.12 81.41
CA LYS A 5 40.95 8.79 80.84
C LYS A 5 40.36 9.97 80.06
N LEU A 6 40.64 11.19 80.51
CA LEU A 6 40.12 12.42 79.93
C LEU A 6 40.80 12.71 78.57
N VAL A 7 42.12 12.51 78.49
CA VAL A 7 42.88 12.60 77.23
C VAL A 7 42.42 11.55 76.20
N ARG A 8 42.18 10.30 76.63
CA ARG A 8 41.65 9.25 75.76
C ARG A 8 40.25 9.59 75.24
N LEU A 9 39.37 10.12 76.09
CA LEU A 9 38.03 10.54 75.71
C LEU A 9 38.09 11.64 74.63
N PHE A 10 38.92 12.66 74.83
CA PHE A 10 39.12 13.71 73.83
C PHE A 10 39.69 13.16 72.52
N TYR A 11 40.66 12.26 72.58
CA TYR A 11 41.23 11.62 71.39
C TYR A 11 40.17 10.87 70.58
N TYR A 12 39.36 10.03 71.23
CA TYR A 12 38.28 9.31 70.56
C TYR A 12 37.20 10.25 70.03
N PHE A 13 36.88 11.32 70.75
CA PHE A 13 35.94 12.35 70.29
C PHE A 13 36.44 13.04 69.01
N PHE A 14 37.69 13.52 68.99
CA PHE A 14 38.26 14.15 67.80
C PHE A 14 38.40 13.17 66.63
N ALA A 15 38.80 11.93 66.88
CA ALA A 15 38.85 10.89 65.86
C ALA A 15 37.46 10.64 65.25
N LEU A 16 36.42 10.57 66.09
CA LEU A 16 35.03 10.44 65.63
C LEU A 16 34.59 11.66 64.80
N CYS A 17 34.94 12.88 65.24
CA CYS A 17 34.63 14.10 64.50
C CYS A 17 35.29 14.11 63.12
N ILE A 18 36.55 13.66 63.00
CA ILE A 18 37.25 13.56 61.71
C ILE A 18 36.55 12.56 60.79
N ILE A 19 36.18 11.39 61.31
CA ILE A 19 35.48 10.36 60.52
C ILE A 19 34.12 10.87 60.05
N LEU A 20 33.34 11.48 60.94
CA LEU A 20 32.03 12.05 60.60
C LEU A 20 32.17 13.19 59.58
N GLY A 21 33.16 14.07 59.75
CA GLY A 21 33.46 15.13 58.80
C GLY A 21 33.78 14.59 57.40
N ALA A 22 34.62 13.56 57.33
CA ALA A 22 34.97 12.91 56.06
C ALA A 22 33.74 12.29 55.37
N LEU A 23 32.88 11.61 56.14
CA LEU A 23 31.63 11.03 55.61
C LEU A 23 30.68 12.10 55.08
N LEU A 24 30.54 13.23 55.78
CA LEU A 24 29.69 14.34 55.35
C LEU A 24 30.23 15.02 54.08
N ILE A 25 31.55 15.23 54.01
CA ILE A 25 32.19 15.79 52.81
C ILE A 25 32.01 14.84 51.63
N TYR A 26 32.22 13.54 51.84
CA TYR A 26 32.03 12.53 50.79
C TYR A 26 30.58 12.50 50.30
N LYS A 27 29.61 12.53 51.22
CA LYS A 27 28.18 12.61 50.86
C LYS A 27 27.85 13.89 50.09
N ALA A 28 28.34 15.05 50.53
CA ALA A 28 28.11 16.33 49.84
C ALA A 28 28.72 16.35 48.43
N TRP A 29 29.91 15.75 48.28
CA TRP A 29 30.54 15.55 46.98
C TRP A 29 29.69 14.63 46.08
N TRP A 30 29.20 13.52 46.62
CA TRP A 30 28.37 12.54 45.92
C TRP A 30 27.04 13.15 45.45
N ASP A 31 26.35 13.90 46.31
CA ASP A 31 25.11 14.60 45.97
C ASP A 31 25.33 15.69 44.92
N ARG A 32 26.49 16.35 44.93
CA ARG A 32 26.87 17.31 43.90
C ARG A 32 27.20 16.61 42.57
N TYR A 33 27.88 15.48 42.62
CA TYR A 33 28.23 14.68 41.44
C TYR A 33 26.97 14.22 40.70
N PHE A 34 25.97 13.70 41.40
CA PHE A 34 24.71 13.28 40.77
C PHE A 34 23.87 14.44 40.23
N ARG A 35 23.87 15.61 40.89
CA ARG A 35 23.15 16.79 40.38
C ARG A 35 23.80 17.42 39.16
N LEU A 36 25.12 17.35 39.06
CA LEU A 36 25.88 17.92 37.94
C LEU A 36 26.12 16.92 36.81
N ARG A 37 25.74 15.65 36.99
CA ARG A 37 25.82 14.66 35.92
C ARG A 37 24.77 15.04 34.88
N PRO A 38 25.15 15.42 33.65
CA PRO A 38 24.17 15.54 32.58
C PRO A 38 23.51 14.17 32.40
N GLU A 39 22.18 14.15 32.30
CA GLU A 39 21.48 12.95 31.86
C GLU A 39 22.04 12.58 30.49
N LEU A 40 22.80 11.48 30.45
CA LEU A 40 23.33 10.96 29.19
C LEU A 40 22.14 10.40 28.42
N ALA A 41 21.54 11.24 27.59
CA ALA A 41 20.56 10.81 26.60
C ALA A 41 21.26 9.77 25.72
N THR A 42 20.91 8.50 25.94
CA THR A 42 21.42 7.41 25.12
C THR A 42 20.53 7.39 23.88
N ALA A 43 21.12 7.57 22.70
CA ALA A 43 20.36 7.53 21.46
C ALA A 43 19.80 6.11 21.28
N GLU A 44 18.48 5.98 21.38
CA GLU A 44 17.78 4.74 21.03
C GLU A 44 17.50 4.75 19.52
N PRO A 45 17.70 3.62 18.81
CA PRO A 45 17.36 3.54 17.40
C PRO A 45 15.84 3.64 17.24
N ALA A 46 15.37 4.74 16.64
CA ALA A 46 13.98 4.91 16.26
C ALA A 46 13.83 4.73 14.74
N VAL A 47 12.83 3.96 14.34
CA VAL A 47 12.41 3.88 12.94
C VAL A 47 11.29 4.89 12.73
N LEU A 48 11.53 5.86 11.85
CA LEU A 48 10.50 6.79 11.41
C LEU A 48 9.81 6.21 10.17
N SER A 49 8.53 5.87 10.31
CA SER A 49 7.69 5.52 9.16
C SER A 49 7.01 6.79 8.65
N ILE A 50 7.22 7.11 7.37
CA ILE A 50 6.56 8.23 6.69
C ILE A 50 5.64 7.63 5.64
N ASP A 51 4.34 7.84 5.82
CA ASP A 51 3.33 7.40 4.86
C ASP A 51 3.04 8.53 3.88
N ILE A 52 3.37 8.31 2.60
CA ILE A 52 3.13 9.31 1.54
C ILE A 52 1.92 8.84 0.71
N PRO A 53 0.80 9.58 0.72
CA PRO A 53 -0.33 9.24 -0.13
C PRO A 53 0.08 9.37 -1.60
N MET A 54 -0.19 8.33 -2.38
CA MET A 54 0.13 8.28 -3.81
C MET A 54 -1.09 7.85 -4.61
N GLU A 55 -1.27 8.46 -5.79
CA GLU A 55 -2.27 8.01 -6.74
C GLU A 55 -1.67 6.88 -7.58
N VAL A 56 -2.39 5.77 -7.71
CA VAL A 56 -1.90 4.56 -8.38
C VAL A 56 -2.88 4.10 -9.45
N ALA A 57 -2.37 3.85 -10.65
CA ALA A 57 -3.08 3.19 -11.74
C ALA A 57 -2.57 1.76 -11.88
N LEU A 58 -3.48 0.78 -11.86
CA LEU A 58 -3.15 -0.61 -12.16
C LEU A 58 -3.31 -0.83 -13.67
N LEU A 59 -2.26 -1.30 -14.32
CA LEU A 59 -2.28 -1.68 -15.72
C LEU A 59 -2.42 -3.19 -15.83
N TRP A 60 -3.48 -3.61 -16.51
CA TRP A 60 -3.62 -4.97 -17.00
C TRP A 60 -4.03 -4.91 -18.46
N ASP A 61 -3.63 -5.91 -19.22
CA ASP A 61 -4.04 -6.00 -20.62
C ASP A 61 -5.47 -6.58 -20.68
N GLU A 62 -6.24 -6.13 -21.67
CA GLU A 62 -7.65 -6.47 -21.86
C GLU A 62 -7.87 -6.71 -23.35
N SER A 63 -8.63 -7.74 -23.68
CA SER A 63 -9.02 -8.01 -25.07
C SER A 63 -10.53 -7.91 -25.23
N VAL A 64 -10.99 -7.16 -26.23
CA VAL A 64 -12.40 -7.11 -26.61
C VAL A 64 -12.78 -8.42 -27.29
N MET A 65 -13.81 -9.09 -26.78
CA MET A 65 -14.40 -10.23 -27.47
C MET A 65 -15.46 -9.75 -28.45
N VAL A 66 -15.44 -10.32 -29.65
CA VAL A 66 -16.31 -9.91 -30.75
C VAL A 66 -17.28 -11.01 -31.13
N SER A 67 -18.43 -10.59 -31.66
CA SER A 67 -19.48 -11.47 -32.11
C SER A 67 -19.13 -12.13 -33.46
N PRO A 68 -19.15 -13.47 -33.58
CA PRO A 68 -18.91 -14.15 -34.87
C PRO A 68 -20.03 -13.97 -35.90
N SER A 69 -21.25 -13.58 -35.47
CA SER A 69 -22.44 -13.47 -36.32
C SER A 69 -23.37 -12.36 -35.86
N ALA A 70 -24.23 -11.84 -36.74
CA ALA A 70 -25.27 -10.91 -36.32
C ALA A 70 -26.42 -11.63 -35.61
N GLY A 71 -26.98 -11.04 -34.55
CA GLY A 71 -28.16 -11.55 -33.85
C GLY A 71 -28.28 -11.08 -32.40
N GLN A 72 -29.26 -11.63 -31.68
CA GLN A 72 -29.53 -11.28 -30.29
C GLN A 72 -28.56 -11.96 -29.33
N ILE A 73 -27.99 -11.18 -28.40
CA ILE A 73 -27.04 -11.69 -27.41
C ILE A 73 -27.73 -12.23 -26.15
N SER A 74 -27.17 -13.28 -25.57
CA SER A 74 -27.55 -13.83 -24.27
C SER A 74 -26.29 -14.26 -23.51
N PHE A 75 -26.24 -14.01 -22.20
CA PHE A 75 -25.11 -14.34 -21.34
C PHE A 75 -25.48 -15.48 -20.38
N PRO A 76 -25.29 -16.75 -20.77
CA PRO A 76 -25.78 -17.90 -19.99
C PRO A 76 -25.16 -18.00 -18.58
N MET A 77 -23.95 -17.47 -18.41
CA MET A 77 -23.22 -17.46 -17.13
C MET A 77 -23.43 -16.14 -16.35
N GLY A 78 -24.15 -15.18 -16.91
CA GLY A 78 -24.31 -13.82 -16.40
C GLY A 78 -23.33 -12.81 -17.01
N ARG A 79 -23.51 -11.53 -16.64
CA ARG A 79 -22.82 -10.38 -17.24
C ARG A 79 -21.45 -10.04 -16.62
N GLY A 80 -21.00 -10.81 -15.64
CA GLY A 80 -19.67 -10.62 -15.03
C GLY A 80 -19.66 -9.80 -13.73
N PRO A 81 -18.48 -9.70 -13.09
CA PRO A 81 -17.23 -10.37 -13.44
C PRO A 81 -17.27 -11.88 -13.12
N LEU A 82 -16.93 -12.70 -14.11
CA LEU A 82 -16.98 -14.17 -14.01
C LEU A 82 -15.61 -14.74 -14.36
N TYR A 83 -15.12 -15.67 -13.55
CA TYR A 83 -13.96 -16.47 -13.92
C TYR A 83 -14.36 -17.51 -14.95
N CYS A 84 -13.57 -17.62 -16.02
CA CYS A 84 -13.81 -18.57 -17.09
C CYS A 84 -12.54 -19.36 -17.42
N ALA A 85 -12.68 -20.66 -17.63
CA ALA A 85 -11.63 -21.52 -18.16
C ALA A 85 -11.55 -21.39 -19.70
N LYS A 86 -10.51 -21.96 -20.31
CA LYS A 86 -10.35 -21.97 -21.77
C LYS A 86 -11.51 -22.70 -22.47
N GLY A 87 -12.14 -22.06 -23.45
CA GLY A 87 -13.19 -22.66 -24.27
C GLY A 87 -14.58 -22.63 -23.64
N GLU A 88 -14.76 -21.99 -22.49
CA GLU A 88 -16.06 -21.79 -21.88
C GLU A 88 -16.89 -20.76 -22.65
N THR A 89 -18.19 -21.03 -22.75
CA THR A 89 -19.13 -20.17 -23.46
C THR A 89 -19.58 -19.03 -22.55
N VAL A 90 -19.19 -17.82 -22.91
CA VAL A 90 -19.52 -16.60 -22.15
C VAL A 90 -20.75 -15.88 -22.70
N ALA A 91 -21.00 -16.01 -24.00
CA ALA A 91 -22.15 -15.43 -24.66
C ALA A 91 -22.66 -16.34 -25.77
N VAL A 92 -23.95 -16.27 -26.04
CA VAL A 92 -24.62 -16.96 -27.14
C VAL A 92 -25.34 -15.93 -27.97
N ILE A 93 -25.12 -15.96 -29.28
CA ILE A 93 -25.80 -15.09 -30.23
C ILE A 93 -26.80 -15.91 -31.02
N ALA A 94 -28.09 -15.58 -30.86
CA ALA A 94 -29.17 -16.17 -31.62
C ALA A 94 -29.40 -15.33 -32.88
N GLY A 95 -29.02 -15.85 -34.04
CA GLY A 95 -29.20 -15.19 -35.33
C GLY A 95 -29.93 -16.05 -36.35
N PRO A 96 -30.10 -15.54 -37.59
CA PRO A 96 -30.77 -16.26 -38.68
C PRO A 96 -30.10 -17.58 -39.04
N SER A 97 -28.78 -17.68 -38.82
CA SER A 97 -27.96 -18.88 -39.10
C SER A 97 -27.92 -19.87 -37.93
N GLY A 98 -28.69 -19.64 -36.85
CA GLY A 98 -28.70 -20.46 -35.64
C GLY A 98 -28.03 -19.78 -34.44
N LYS A 99 -27.75 -20.58 -33.40
CA LYS A 99 -27.10 -20.12 -32.17
C LYS A 99 -25.58 -20.28 -32.26
N ASN A 100 -24.85 -19.16 -32.26
CA ASN A 100 -23.39 -19.15 -32.24
C ASN A 100 -22.86 -18.86 -30.84
N GLN A 101 -21.86 -19.62 -30.41
CA GLN A 101 -21.25 -19.49 -29.08
C GLN A 101 -19.98 -18.65 -29.16
N VAL A 102 -19.85 -17.68 -28.28
CA VAL A 102 -18.61 -16.94 -28.04
C VAL A 102 -17.88 -17.65 -26.91
N LYS A 103 -16.66 -18.12 -27.19
CA LYS A 103 -15.85 -18.90 -26.26
C LYS A 103 -14.61 -18.14 -25.86
N THR A 104 -14.20 -18.31 -24.61
CA THR A 104 -12.95 -17.73 -24.11
C THR A 104 -11.72 -18.33 -24.78
N PRO A 105 -10.71 -17.52 -25.12
CA PRO A 105 -9.47 -18.01 -25.74
C PRO A 105 -8.55 -18.73 -24.76
N GLY A 106 -8.69 -18.48 -23.46
CA GLY A 106 -7.87 -19.01 -22.39
C GLY A 106 -8.54 -18.85 -21.02
N PRO A 107 -7.85 -19.21 -19.92
CA PRO A 107 -8.31 -18.89 -18.57
C PRO A 107 -8.25 -17.38 -18.29
N GLY A 108 -9.24 -16.83 -17.59
CA GLY A 108 -9.31 -15.41 -17.29
C GLY A 108 -10.68 -14.96 -16.75
N TYR A 109 -10.88 -13.66 -16.66
CA TYR A 109 -12.16 -13.06 -16.27
C TYR A 109 -12.89 -12.48 -17.47
N PHE A 110 -14.19 -12.70 -17.54
CA PHE A 110 -15.08 -12.09 -18.51
C PHE A 110 -16.03 -11.09 -17.85
N VAL A 111 -16.22 -9.95 -18.51
CA VAL A 111 -17.23 -8.95 -18.16
C VAL A 111 -17.96 -8.51 -19.44
N ALA A 112 -19.29 -8.58 -19.43
CA ALA A 112 -20.15 -8.09 -20.49
C ALA A 112 -20.32 -6.56 -20.41
N ALA A 113 -19.21 -5.83 -20.33
CA ALA A 113 -19.18 -4.38 -20.28
C ALA A 113 -17.96 -3.86 -21.02
N LEU A 114 -18.06 -2.62 -21.49
CA LEU A 114 -16.96 -1.91 -22.13
C LEU A 114 -16.84 -0.49 -21.57
N ASP A 115 -15.63 -0.01 -21.41
CA ASP A 115 -15.28 1.36 -21.02
C ASP A 115 -14.71 2.19 -22.18
N GLY A 116 -14.47 1.56 -23.34
CA GLY A 116 -13.97 2.21 -24.56
C GLY A 116 -12.47 2.46 -24.55
N GLN A 117 -11.78 2.04 -23.49
CA GLN A 117 -10.33 2.16 -23.30
C GLN A 117 -9.63 0.78 -23.35
N GLU A 118 -10.36 -0.28 -23.70
CA GLU A 118 -9.83 -1.63 -23.82
C GLU A 118 -8.62 -1.66 -24.76
N GLY A 119 -7.48 -2.13 -24.26
CA GLY A 119 -6.24 -2.24 -25.03
C GLY A 119 -5.54 -0.91 -25.35
N LYS A 120 -6.08 0.23 -24.93
CA LYS A 120 -5.44 1.55 -25.09
C LYS A 120 -4.49 1.88 -23.94
N TRP A 121 -4.71 1.29 -22.77
CA TRP A 121 -3.86 1.49 -21.59
C TRP A 121 -2.44 0.96 -21.83
N SER A 122 -1.52 1.88 -22.17
CA SER A 122 -0.10 1.57 -22.33
C SER A 122 0.76 2.42 -21.40
N TYR A 123 1.94 1.89 -21.04
CA TYR A 123 2.89 2.63 -20.21
C TYR A 123 3.29 3.96 -20.85
N GLY A 124 3.48 4.01 -22.17
CA GLY A 124 3.85 5.24 -22.87
C GLY A 124 2.78 6.33 -22.85
N GLU A 125 1.51 5.94 -22.94
CA GLU A 125 0.38 6.89 -22.83
C GLU A 125 0.18 7.38 -21.40
N LEU A 126 0.40 6.49 -20.42
CA LEU A 126 0.25 6.80 -19.00
C LEU A 126 1.51 7.41 -18.39
N TRP A 127 2.62 7.56 -19.11
CA TRP A 127 3.87 8.16 -18.62
C TRP A 127 4.37 9.32 -19.52
N PRO A 128 3.60 10.42 -19.69
CA PRO A 128 4.08 11.57 -20.44
C PRO A 128 4.96 12.52 -19.61
N GLY A 129 5.18 12.23 -18.33
CA GLY A 129 6.07 13.00 -17.44
C GLY A 129 5.47 14.28 -16.84
N SER A 130 4.20 14.63 -17.14
CA SER A 130 3.63 15.92 -16.71
C SER A 130 2.13 15.94 -16.39
N SER A 131 1.47 14.81 -16.13
CA SER A 131 0.02 14.83 -15.89
C SER A 131 -0.46 13.76 -14.90
N LYS A 132 -1.54 14.12 -14.19
CA LYS A 132 -2.33 13.22 -13.33
C LYS A 132 -2.77 11.97 -14.08
N ILE A 133 -3.03 10.90 -13.33
CA ILE A 133 -3.64 9.69 -13.86
C ILE A 133 -4.94 10.09 -14.60
N PRO A 134 -5.13 9.68 -15.87
CA PRO A 134 -6.35 9.99 -16.58
C PRO A 134 -7.56 9.37 -15.88
N SER A 135 -8.68 10.10 -15.88
CA SER A 135 -9.93 9.58 -15.33
C SER A 135 -10.35 8.33 -16.08
N VAL A 136 -10.63 7.25 -15.35
CA VAL A 136 -11.08 5.99 -15.94
C VAL A 136 -12.58 6.11 -16.23
N PRO A 137 -13.02 5.95 -17.49
CA PRO A 137 -14.44 5.93 -17.80
C PRO A 137 -15.14 4.75 -17.12
N GLY A 138 -16.40 4.96 -16.70
CA GLY A 138 -17.20 3.90 -16.09
C GLY A 138 -17.59 2.81 -17.09
N PRO A 139 -17.69 1.54 -16.66
CA PRO A 139 -18.06 0.44 -17.55
C PRO A 139 -19.53 0.56 -18.00
N VAL A 140 -19.76 0.44 -19.30
CA VAL A 140 -21.08 0.37 -19.91
C VAL A 140 -21.44 -1.08 -20.15
N PHE A 141 -22.43 -1.59 -19.41
CA PHE A 141 -22.88 -2.97 -19.52
C PHE A 141 -23.71 -3.19 -20.79
N ILE A 142 -23.51 -4.35 -21.41
CA ILE A 142 -24.31 -4.83 -22.53
C ILE A 142 -25.49 -5.60 -21.95
N GLU A 143 -26.71 -5.18 -22.28
CA GLU A 143 -27.93 -5.86 -21.83
C GLU A 143 -28.19 -7.14 -22.62
N GLU A 144 -28.90 -8.07 -21.99
CA GLU A 144 -29.37 -9.27 -22.64
C GLU A 144 -30.47 -8.96 -23.68
N GLY A 145 -30.49 -9.72 -24.77
CA GLY A 145 -31.49 -9.61 -25.84
C GLY A 145 -31.21 -8.49 -26.85
N ILE A 146 -30.14 -7.70 -26.68
CA ILE A 146 -29.74 -6.69 -27.66
C ILE A 146 -29.27 -7.37 -28.96
N ASP A 147 -29.68 -6.80 -30.11
CA ASP A 147 -29.15 -7.17 -31.42
C ASP A 147 -27.75 -6.57 -31.64
N ILE A 148 -26.77 -7.44 -31.89
CA ILE A 148 -25.37 -7.06 -32.13
C ILE A 148 -24.98 -7.45 -33.55
N PRO A 149 -24.29 -6.57 -34.32
CA PRO A 149 -23.80 -6.92 -35.64
C PRO A 149 -22.66 -7.94 -35.59
N LYS A 150 -22.37 -8.58 -36.73
CA LYS A 150 -21.17 -9.41 -36.87
C LYS A 150 -19.92 -8.54 -36.63
N GLY A 151 -19.00 -9.02 -35.79
CA GLY A 151 -17.83 -8.27 -35.35
C GLY A 151 -18.12 -7.24 -34.26
N GLY A 152 -19.39 -7.05 -33.86
CA GLY A 152 -19.76 -6.17 -32.76
C GLY A 152 -19.21 -6.69 -31.42
N PRO A 153 -18.97 -5.81 -30.45
CA PRO A 153 -18.32 -6.20 -29.21
C PRO A 153 -19.32 -6.88 -28.26
N VAL A 154 -18.85 -7.94 -27.59
CA VAL A 154 -19.62 -8.82 -26.70
C VAL A 154 -19.28 -8.53 -25.23
N GLY A 155 -18.12 -7.94 -24.97
CA GLY A 155 -17.59 -7.62 -23.66
C GLY A 155 -16.08 -7.68 -23.67
N LYS A 156 -15.46 -7.49 -22.50
CA LYS A 156 -14.03 -7.58 -22.31
C LYS A 156 -13.61 -8.85 -21.61
N PHE A 157 -12.45 -9.35 -22.02
CA PHE A 157 -11.79 -10.52 -21.43
C PHE A 157 -10.44 -10.11 -20.87
N VAL A 158 -10.18 -10.51 -19.62
CA VAL A 158 -8.95 -10.25 -18.87
C VAL A 158 -8.26 -11.60 -18.61
N PRO A 159 -7.27 -11.99 -19.43
CA PRO A 159 -6.63 -13.30 -19.30
C PRO A 159 -5.91 -13.48 -17.95
N GLN A 160 -5.74 -14.72 -17.49
CA GLN A 160 -4.95 -15.08 -16.30
C GLN A 160 -4.09 -16.31 -16.60
N PRO A 161 -2.94 -16.51 -15.92
CA PRO A 161 -2.30 -15.64 -14.94
C PRO A 161 -1.57 -14.44 -15.59
N ARG A 162 -1.43 -13.32 -14.86
CA ARG A 162 -0.73 -12.13 -15.34
C ARG A 162 0.19 -11.48 -14.32
N GLN A 163 1.25 -10.86 -14.82
CA GLN A 163 2.04 -9.90 -14.06
C GLN A 163 1.29 -8.56 -14.01
N LEU A 164 0.80 -8.21 -12.83
CA LEU A 164 0.21 -6.91 -12.59
C LEU A 164 1.28 -5.84 -12.66
N ARG A 165 1.00 -4.77 -13.41
CA ARG A 165 1.86 -3.60 -13.49
C ARG A 165 1.12 -2.44 -12.86
N CYS A 166 1.83 -1.54 -12.20
CA CYS A 166 1.25 -0.32 -11.69
C CYS A 166 2.13 0.88 -12.04
N ILE A 167 1.49 2.04 -12.12
CA ILE A 167 2.16 3.34 -12.22
C ILE A 167 1.65 4.15 -11.03
N ALA A 168 2.58 4.66 -10.23
CA ALA A 168 2.29 5.51 -9.10
C ALA A 168 2.81 6.92 -9.37
N TYR A 169 1.97 7.90 -9.06
CA TYR A 169 2.30 9.32 -9.15
C TYR A 169 2.49 9.89 -7.75
N ILE A 170 3.65 10.50 -7.53
CA ILE A 170 3.99 11.18 -6.28
C ILE A 170 4.19 12.65 -6.61
N ASP A 171 3.44 13.51 -5.92
CA ASP A 171 3.65 14.95 -6.03
C ASP A 171 4.96 15.34 -5.32
N SER A 172 5.82 16.06 -6.04
CA SER A 172 7.07 16.61 -5.53
C SER A 172 6.89 17.51 -4.30
N ALA A 173 5.74 18.18 -4.16
CA ALA A 173 5.47 19.04 -3.01
C ALA A 173 5.31 18.23 -1.71
N SER A 174 4.64 17.07 -1.77
CA SER A 174 4.41 16.18 -0.62
C SER A 174 5.69 15.48 -0.13
N ALA A 175 6.74 15.43 -0.95
CA ALA A 175 8.03 14.85 -0.60
C ALA A 175 8.91 15.79 0.25
N VAL A 176 8.65 17.12 0.22
CA VAL A 176 9.51 18.12 0.87
C VAL A 176 8.95 18.60 2.22
N ASP A 177 7.62 18.56 2.39
CA ASP A 177 6.92 19.12 3.57
C ASP A 177 6.97 18.23 4.83
N ASN A 178 7.58 17.04 4.76
CA ASN A 178 7.75 16.13 5.90
C ASN A 178 9.17 16.17 6.51
N SER A 179 9.94 17.20 6.21
CA SER A 179 11.23 17.44 6.87
C SER A 179 10.98 17.87 8.32
N PRO A 180 11.49 17.18 9.35
CA PRO A 180 11.33 17.64 10.72
C PRO A 180 12.04 18.99 10.91
N PRO A 181 11.53 19.88 11.81
CA PRO A 181 12.17 21.16 12.12
C PRO A 181 13.55 21.00 12.78
#